data_AF-A0A352VLQ9-F1
#
_entry.id   AF-A0A352VLQ9-F1
#
_cell.length_a   1.000
_cell.length_b   1.000
_cell.length_c   1.000
_cell.angle_alpha   90.00
_cell.angle_beta   90.00
_cell.angle_gamma   90.00
#
_symmetry.space_group_name_H-M   'P 1'
#
loop_
_entity.id
_entity.type
_entity.pdbx_description
1 polymer ?
#
loop_
_entity_poly.entity_id
_entity_poly.type
_entity_poly.pdbx_seq_one_letter_code
_entity_poly.pdbx_strand_id
1 'polypeptide(L)' 'MRIVVVGAGGLGSYVGALLARAGHQVTLVTRGKHLEAIRR' A
#
# COMPACT_ATOMS: atom_id res chain seq x y z
N MET A 1 -3.28 -10.24 10.11
CA MET A 1 -3.13 -8.96 10.87
C MET A 1 -3.67 -7.80 10.04
N ARG A 2 -4.01 -6.67 10.67
CA ARG A 2 -4.41 -5.42 9.98
C ARG A 2 -3.26 -4.43 10.03
N ILE A 3 -2.78 -3.96 8.89
CA ILE A 3 -1.56 -3.15 8.77
C ILE A 3 -1.86 -1.92 7.93
N VAL A 4 -1.40 -0.76 8.39
CA VAL A 4 -1.46 0.49 7.62
C VAL A 4 -0.06 0.90 7.23
N VAL A 5 0.17 1.17 5.94
CA VAL A 5 1.42 1.73 5.43
C VAL A 5 1.19 3.19 5.05
N VAL A 6 1.75 4.10 5.82
CA VAL A 6 1.68 5.55 5.56
C VAL A 6 2.85 5.96 4.68
N GLY A 7 2.56 6.51 3.51
CA GLY A 7 3.56 6.84 2.50
C GLY A 7 3.81 5.71 1.50
N ALA A 8 2.76 5.19 0.88
CA ALA A 8 2.88 4.19 -0.18
C ALA A 8 3.39 4.82 -1.50
N GLY A 9 4.67 5.18 -1.54
CA GLY A 9 5.44 5.44 -2.76
C GLY A 9 6.09 4.15 -3.27
N GLY A 10 7.31 4.20 -3.82
CA GLY A 10 8.01 2.99 -4.31
C GLY A 10 8.22 1.92 -3.21
N LEU A 11 8.94 2.25 -2.15
CA LEU A 11 9.23 1.32 -1.06
C LEU A 11 7.98 0.92 -0.27
N GLY A 12 7.15 1.89 0.11
CA GLY A 12 5.93 1.62 0.87
C GLY A 12 4.95 0.72 0.11
N SER A 13 4.82 0.90 -1.21
CA SER A 13 3.98 0.02 -2.03
C SER A 13 4.59 -1.37 -2.18
N TYR A 14 5.91 -1.49 -2.35
CA TYR A 14 6.59 -2.78 -2.44
C TYR A 14 6.41 -3.62 -1.17
N VAL A 15 6.71 -3.03 0.00
CA VAL A 15 6.54 -3.70 1.29
C VAL A 15 5.07 -4.02 1.55
N GLY A 16 4.18 -3.07 1.28
CA GLY A 16 2.73 -3.27 1.41
C GLY A 16 2.21 -4.42 0.55
N ALA A 17 2.72 -4.57 -0.68
CA ALA A 17 2.38 -5.68 -1.57
C ALA A 17 2.90 -7.02 -1.03
N LEU A 18 4.13 -7.08 -0.49
CA LEU A 18 4.64 -8.30 0.13
C LEU A 18 3.80 -8.72 1.36
N LEU A 19 3.41 -7.76 2.21
CA LEU A 19 2.56 -8.01 3.37
C LEU A 19 1.15 -8.49 2.94
N ALA A 20 0.59 -7.91 1.88
CA ALA A 20 -0.69 -8.36 1.32
C ALA A 20 -0.57 -9.79 0.77
N ARG A 21 0.52 -10.11 0.05
CA ARG A 21 0.81 -11.46 -0.44
C ARG A 21 1.01 -12.49 0.67
N ALA A 22 1.49 -12.07 1.83
CA ALA A 22 1.60 -12.91 3.03
C ALA A 22 0.25 -13.14 3.74
N GLY A 23 -0.86 -12.65 3.18
CA GLY A 23 -2.21 -12.85 3.72
C GLY A 23 -2.62 -11.84 4.80
N HIS A 24 -1.90 -10.72 4.92
CA HIS A 24 -2.31 -9.65 5.83
C HIS A 24 -3.28 -8.67 5.14
N GLN A 25 -4.20 -8.10 5.91
CA GLN A 25 -5.07 -7.04 5.43
C GLN A 25 -4.29 -5.72 5.51
N VAL A 26 -3.90 -5.18 4.35
CA VAL A 26 -3.05 -4.00 4.24
C VAL A 26 -3.83 -2.83 3.66
N THR A 27 -3.76 -1.68 4.33
CA THR A 27 -4.26 -0.40 3.81
C THR A 27 -3.07 0.49 3.46
N LEU A 28 -3.02 0.96 2.22
CA LEU A 28 -2.02 1.91 1.75
C LEU A 28 -2.54 3.34 1.86
N VAL A 29 -1.80 4.22 2.54
CA VAL A 29 -2.10 5.65 2.59
C VAL A 29 -1.09 6.39 1.71
N THR A 30 -1.61 7.02 0.66
CA THR A 30 -0.85 7.79 -0.32
C THR A 30 -1.75 8.87 -0.92
N ARG A 31 -1.19 9.78 -1.72
CA ARG A 31 -1.90 10.95 -2.27
C ARG A 31 -1.47 11.26 -3.70
N GLY A 32 -2.26 12.09 -4.37
CA GLY A 32 -1.99 12.56 -5.74
C GLY A 32 -2.02 11.43 -6.77
N LYS A 33 -1.18 11.54 -7.80
CA LYS A 33 -1.15 10.62 -8.96
C LYS A 33 -0.99 9.14 -8.59
N HIS A 34 -0.24 8.83 -7.51
CA HIS A 34 -0.06 7.44 -7.09
C HIS A 34 -1.33 6.85 -6.49
N LEU A 35 -2.10 7.65 -5.74
CA LEU A 35 -3.42 7.23 -5.24
C LEU A 35 -4.41 7.04 -6.40
N GLU A 36 -4.41 7.95 -7.36
CA GLU A 36 -5.25 7.85 -8.57
C GLU A 36 -4.92 6.60 -9.38
N ALA A 37 -3.63 6.26 -9.54
CA ALA A 37 -3.19 5.06 -10.24
C ALA A 37 -3.61 3.76 -9.54
N ILE A 38 -3.57 3.71 -8.21
CA ILE A 38 -4.01 2.53 -7.43
C ILE A 38 -5.53 2.35 -7.46
N ARG A 39 -6.30 3.45 -7.58
CA ARG A 39 -7.78 3.43 -7.56
C ARG A 39 -8.43 3.16 -8.91
N ARG A 40 -7.67 3.16 -10.01
CA ARG A 40 -8.15 2.74 -11.34
C ARG A 40 -8.15 1.22 -11.42
#